data_AF-A0A512B0Q3-F1
#
_entry.id   AF-A0A512B0Q3-F1
#
_cell.length_a   1.000
_cell.length_b   1.000
_cell.length_c   1.000
_cell.angle_alpha   90.00
_cell.angle_beta   90.00
_cell.angle_gamma   90.00
#
_symmetry.space_group_name_H-M   'P 1'
#
loop_
_entity.id
_entity.type
_entity.pdbx_description
1 polymer ?
#
loop_
_entity_poly.entity_id
_entity_poly.type
_entity_poly.pdbx_seq_one_letter_code
_entity_poly.pdbx_strand_id
1 'polypeptide(L)'
;MLQLQGITCKIKAFEFFIKQLVTWYKEQNNQEGLDKNDLSRLKVLKLHFFVCASTANEREDGLLGVFDNFWAMPYGHVESDIYKNLENLNYCEITNQRLNIIKEHSEEYFTNLDPIIKREILNSFQIIKSKNKDLINYMAIDLVELSHSWYSWRAMYKLARSFHKYSLKIPNEMIKSENKQFSLQSA
;
A
#
# COMPACT_ATOMS: atom_id res chain seq x y z
N MET A 1 -17.34 0.12 19.73
CA MET A 1 -16.72 1.45 19.90
C MET A 1 -15.20 1.42 19.68
N LEU A 2 -14.45 0.49 20.31
CA LEU A 2 -12.99 0.32 20.08
C LEU A 2 -12.60 -0.09 18.64
N GLN A 3 -13.33 -1.00 17.99
CA GLN A 3 -13.08 -1.39 16.58
C GLN A 3 -13.26 -0.23 15.59
N LEU A 4 -14.23 0.67 15.84
CA LEU A 4 -14.50 1.83 14.97
C LEU A 4 -13.40 2.90 15.08
N GLN A 5 -12.77 3.03 16.25
CA GLN A 5 -11.61 3.92 16.42
C GLN A 5 -10.38 3.37 15.67
N GLY A 6 -10.17 2.05 15.70
CA GLY A 6 -9.08 1.39 14.97
C GLY A 6 -9.16 1.60 13.45
N ILE A 7 -10.34 1.38 12.84
CA ILE A 7 -10.51 1.57 11.39
C ILE A 7 -10.33 3.02 10.98
N THR A 8 -10.88 3.98 11.74
CA THR A 8 -10.74 5.42 11.44
C THR A 8 -9.28 5.85 11.45
N CYS A 9 -8.48 5.32 12.39
CA CYS A 9 -7.04 5.56 12.44
C CYS A 9 -6.31 5.00 11.20
N LYS A 10 -6.63 3.76 10.78
CA LYS A 10 -6.07 3.15 9.57
C LYS A 10 -6.40 3.94 8.29
N ILE A 11 -7.64 4.40 8.14
CA ILE A 11 -8.04 5.21 6.98
C ILE A 11 -7.26 6.51 6.94
N LYS A 12 -7.11 7.18 8.08
CA LYS A 12 -6.33 8.42 8.17
C LYS A 12 -4.84 8.20 7.90
N ALA A 13 -4.29 7.08 8.35
CA ALA A 13 -2.93 6.66 8.03
C ALA A 13 -2.77 6.39 6.52
N PHE A 14 -3.76 5.74 5.89
CA PHE A 14 -3.77 5.50 4.46
C PHE A 14 -3.86 6.80 3.66
N GLU A 15 -4.68 7.77 4.07
CA GLU A 15 -4.72 9.09 3.43
C GLU A 15 -3.38 9.84 3.56
N PHE A 16 -2.68 9.70 4.69
CA PHE A 16 -1.33 10.25 4.84
C PHE A 16 -0.33 9.53 3.92
N PHE A 17 -0.47 8.21 3.77
CA PHE A 17 0.27 7.44 2.76
C PHE A 17 -0.01 7.97 1.35
N ILE A 18 -1.27 8.28 0.99
CA ILE A 18 -1.61 8.89 -0.31
C ILE A 18 -0.94 10.26 -0.49
N LYS A 19 -0.92 11.11 0.55
CA LYS A 19 -0.18 12.39 0.51
C LYS A 19 1.28 12.17 0.11
N GLN A 20 1.95 11.20 0.74
CA GLN A 20 3.34 10.86 0.41
C GLN A 20 3.49 10.23 -0.97
N LEU A 21 2.52 9.42 -1.41
CA LEU A 21 2.50 8.79 -2.73
C LEU A 21 2.41 9.84 -3.84
N VAL A 22 1.56 10.85 -3.68
CA VAL A 22 1.42 11.97 -4.61
C VAL A 22 2.71 12.79 -4.67
N THR A 23 3.34 13.06 -3.53
CA THR A 23 4.66 13.72 -3.49
C THR A 23 5.70 12.91 -4.28
N TRP A 24 5.78 11.60 -4.06
CA TRP A 24 6.71 10.74 -4.79
C TRP A 24 6.44 10.71 -6.30
N TYR A 25 5.17 10.63 -6.71
CA TYR A 25 4.80 10.68 -8.13
C TYR A 25 5.28 11.98 -8.79
N LYS A 26 5.03 13.13 -8.15
CA LYS A 26 5.48 14.44 -8.64
C LYS A 26 7.01 14.53 -8.72
N GLU A 27 7.72 14.00 -7.73
CA GLU A 27 9.20 13.94 -7.74
C GLU A 27 9.74 13.15 -8.94
N GLN A 28 9.13 12.02 -9.32
CA GLN A 28 9.62 11.19 -10.43
C GLN A 28 9.14 11.67 -11.82
N ASN A 29 8.09 12.48 -11.89
CA ASN A 29 7.49 12.92 -13.14
C ASN A 29 7.60 14.44 -13.32
N ASN A 30 8.76 15.03 -13.02
CA ASN A 30 9.08 16.44 -13.27
C ASN A 30 8.06 17.45 -12.72
N GLN A 31 7.49 17.17 -11.54
CA GLN A 31 6.43 17.97 -10.92
C GLN A 31 5.15 18.12 -11.77
N GLU A 32 4.91 17.19 -12.70
CA GLU A 32 3.66 17.14 -13.43
C GLU A 32 2.47 17.07 -12.46
N GLY A 33 1.40 17.79 -12.82
CA GLY A 33 0.14 17.74 -12.10
C GLY A 33 -0.47 16.34 -12.09
N LEU A 34 -1.50 16.14 -11.26
CA LEU A 34 -2.20 14.87 -11.19
C LEU A 34 -3.11 14.62 -12.40
N ASP A 35 -3.31 15.56 -13.31
CA ASP A 35 -4.31 15.44 -14.38
C ASP A 35 -4.11 14.22 -15.29
N LYS A 36 -2.85 13.77 -15.42
CA LYS A 36 -2.42 12.65 -16.27
C LYS A 36 -1.89 11.43 -15.49
N ASN A 37 -2.06 11.40 -14.17
CA ASN A 37 -1.54 10.29 -13.37
C ASN A 37 -2.28 8.97 -13.67
N ASP A 38 -1.56 7.86 -13.51
CA ASP A 38 -2.06 6.50 -13.68
C ASP A 38 -2.22 5.76 -12.33
N LEU A 39 -2.28 6.49 -11.21
CA LEU A 39 -2.44 5.96 -9.84
C LEU A 39 -3.86 5.43 -9.61
N SER A 40 -4.24 4.43 -10.41
CA SER A 40 -5.46 3.66 -10.31
C SER A 40 -5.57 2.92 -8.97
N ARG A 41 -6.79 2.49 -8.61
CA ARG A 41 -7.05 1.62 -7.44
C ARG A 41 -6.07 0.47 -7.34
N LEU A 42 -5.88 -0.26 -8.44
CA LEU A 42 -4.99 -1.41 -8.47
C LEU A 42 -3.55 -0.99 -8.15
N LYS A 43 -3.02 0.03 -8.84
CA LYS A 43 -1.66 0.54 -8.65
C LYS A 43 -1.43 1.03 -7.23
N VAL A 44 -2.35 1.82 -6.68
CA VAL A 44 -2.25 2.33 -5.30
C VAL A 44 -2.25 1.18 -4.29
N LEU A 45 -3.11 0.19 -4.43
CA LEU A 45 -3.15 -0.96 -3.51
C LEU A 45 -1.87 -1.80 -3.56
N LYS A 46 -1.23 -1.94 -4.74
CA LYS A 46 0.08 -2.60 -4.86
C LYS A 46 1.18 -1.81 -4.20
N LEU A 47 1.28 -0.52 -4.50
CA LEU A 47 2.27 0.36 -3.89
C LEU A 47 2.08 0.44 -2.36
N HIS A 48 0.83 0.43 -1.88
CA HIS A 48 0.52 0.35 -0.47
C HIS A 48 1.11 -0.90 0.18
N PHE A 49 0.91 -2.07 -0.42
CA PHE A 49 1.54 -3.31 0.06
C PHE A 49 3.06 -3.20 0.11
N PHE A 50 3.71 -2.78 -0.98
CA PHE A 50 5.18 -2.72 -1.03
C PHE A 50 5.76 -1.74 -0.01
N VAL A 51 5.13 -0.58 0.17
CA VAL A 51 5.53 0.39 1.20
C VAL A 51 5.32 -0.20 2.59
N CYS A 52 4.18 -0.86 2.85
CA CYS A 52 3.92 -1.47 4.15
C CYS A 52 4.94 -2.55 4.51
N ALA A 53 5.35 -3.35 3.52
CA ALA A 53 6.33 -4.41 3.70
C ALA A 53 7.79 -3.92 3.70
N SER A 54 8.09 -2.65 3.39
CA SER A 54 9.46 -2.22 3.07
C SER A 54 10.42 -2.25 4.26
N THR A 55 9.91 -1.99 5.46
CA THR A 55 10.63 -1.96 6.74
C THR A 55 10.36 -3.16 7.63
N ALA A 56 9.23 -3.85 7.44
CA ALA A 56 8.77 -4.94 8.31
C ALA A 56 9.72 -6.15 8.28
N ASN A 57 10.23 -6.59 9.42
CA ASN A 57 11.13 -7.74 9.54
C ASN A 57 10.79 -8.55 10.80
N GLU A 58 11.47 -9.66 11.07
CA GLU A 58 11.13 -10.52 12.21
C GLU A 58 11.08 -9.78 13.56
N ARG A 59 11.86 -8.70 13.72
CA ARG A 59 11.96 -7.91 14.96
C ARG A 59 11.06 -6.68 15.00
N GLU A 60 10.69 -6.16 13.84
CA GLU A 60 9.95 -4.90 13.71
C GLU A 60 8.75 -5.09 12.79
N ASP A 61 7.54 -4.79 13.28
CA ASP A 61 6.33 -4.90 12.46
C ASP A 61 6.28 -3.84 11.35
N GLY A 62 6.97 -2.70 11.54
CA GLY A 62 6.87 -1.54 10.66
C GLY A 62 5.40 -1.14 10.47
N LEU A 63 5.01 -0.91 9.22
CA LEU A 63 3.63 -0.58 8.88
C LEU A 63 2.67 -1.77 8.94
N LEU A 64 3.14 -3.02 9.05
CA LEU A 64 2.25 -4.17 9.25
C LEU A 64 1.60 -4.18 10.63
N GLY A 65 2.12 -3.41 11.59
CA GLY A 65 1.45 -3.17 12.89
C GLY A 65 0.24 -2.24 12.79
N VAL A 66 0.12 -1.47 11.71
CA VAL A 66 -1.03 -0.60 11.40
C VAL A 66 -1.93 -1.26 10.37
N PHE A 67 -1.34 -1.80 9.31
CA PHE A 67 -2.00 -2.44 8.17
C PHE A 67 -1.79 -3.96 8.26
N ASP A 68 -2.58 -4.63 9.08
CA ASP A 68 -2.40 -6.03 9.48
C ASP A 68 -3.40 -7.01 8.83
N ASN A 69 -4.25 -6.51 7.91
CA ASN A 69 -5.30 -7.30 7.28
C ASN A 69 -5.03 -7.51 5.78
N PHE A 70 -3.82 -7.92 5.43
CA PHE A 70 -3.46 -8.30 4.07
C PHE A 70 -4.05 -9.66 3.67
N TRP A 71 -4.61 -9.74 2.47
CA TRP A 71 -5.16 -10.96 1.88
C TRP A 71 -4.50 -11.25 0.55
N ALA A 72 -4.29 -12.53 0.26
CA ALA A 72 -3.88 -12.99 -1.05
C ALA A 72 -5.13 -13.01 -1.94
N MET A 73 -5.24 -12.05 -2.86
CA MET A 73 -6.35 -11.93 -3.81
C MET A 73 -5.86 -12.21 -5.24
N PRO A 74 -6.74 -12.37 -6.24
CA PRO A 74 -6.31 -12.69 -7.61
C PRO A 74 -5.27 -11.71 -8.18
N TYR A 75 -5.39 -10.42 -7.83
CA TYR A 75 -4.47 -9.37 -8.26
C TYR A 75 -3.38 -9.03 -7.22
N GLY A 76 -2.96 -10.00 -6.41
CA GLY A 76 -1.86 -9.84 -5.43
C GLY A 76 -2.34 -9.57 -3.99
N HIS A 77 -1.45 -9.07 -3.14
CA HIS A 77 -1.76 -8.67 -1.76
C HIS A 77 -2.69 -7.46 -1.68
N VAL A 78 -3.73 -7.53 -0.87
CA VAL A 78 -4.66 -6.41 -0.66
C VAL A 78 -4.94 -6.25 0.82
N GLU A 79 -4.71 -5.06 1.35
CA GLU A 79 -5.14 -4.70 2.70
C GLU A 79 -6.67 -4.53 2.67
N SER A 80 -7.38 -5.44 3.33
CA SER A 80 -8.83 -5.57 3.19
C SER A 80 -9.62 -4.48 3.91
N ASP A 81 -9.07 -3.88 4.96
CA ASP A 81 -9.72 -2.79 5.68
C ASP A 81 -9.70 -1.52 4.83
N ILE A 82 -8.59 -1.24 4.16
CA ILE A 82 -8.46 -0.15 3.18
C ILE A 82 -9.32 -0.41 1.96
N TYR A 83 -9.25 -1.60 1.36
CA TYR A 83 -10.01 -1.92 0.15
C TYR A 83 -11.52 -1.70 0.33
N LYS A 84 -12.08 -2.11 1.48
CA LYS A 84 -13.51 -1.93 1.79
C LYS A 84 -13.92 -0.49 2.03
N ASN A 85 -12.97 0.41 2.23
CA ASN A 85 -13.22 1.82 2.60
C ASN A 85 -12.64 2.81 1.58
N LEU A 86 -12.24 2.37 0.39
CA LEU A 86 -11.72 3.25 -0.66
C LEU A 86 -12.71 4.34 -1.09
N GLU A 87 -14.02 4.09 -0.96
CA GLU A 87 -15.05 5.08 -1.27
C GLU A 87 -15.31 6.06 -0.10
N ASN A 88 -14.75 5.80 1.08
CA ASN A 88 -14.98 6.55 2.31
C ASN A 88 -13.79 7.47 2.67
N LEU A 89 -12.92 7.75 1.70
CA LEU A 89 -11.77 8.63 1.87
C LEU A 89 -12.24 10.10 1.81
N ASN A 90 -11.75 10.92 2.74
CA ASN A 90 -12.04 12.36 2.82
C ASN A 90 -11.00 13.22 2.09
N TYR A 91 -9.81 12.69 1.81
CA TYR A 91 -8.70 13.41 1.17
C TYR A 91 -8.69 13.29 -0.35
N CYS A 92 -8.98 12.10 -0.86
CA CYS A 92 -8.83 11.76 -2.26
C CYS A 92 -9.94 10.83 -2.75
N GLU A 93 -10.17 10.82 -4.05
CA GLU A 93 -10.92 9.79 -4.75
C GLU A 93 -9.95 8.97 -5.59
N ILE A 94 -10.06 7.64 -5.54
CA ILE A 94 -9.22 6.76 -6.35
C ILE A 94 -10.15 6.00 -7.30
N THR A 95 -9.96 6.18 -8.59
CA THR A 95 -10.74 5.52 -9.64
C THR A 95 -9.97 4.32 -10.22
N ASN A 96 -10.57 3.57 -11.14
CA ASN A 96 -9.87 2.49 -11.83
C ASN A 96 -8.77 2.98 -12.78
N GLN A 97 -8.67 4.29 -13.03
CA GLN A 97 -7.70 4.88 -13.96
C GLN A 97 -6.69 5.79 -13.27
N ARG A 98 -7.14 6.59 -12.30
CA ARG A 98 -6.33 7.66 -11.68
C ARG A 98 -6.73 7.97 -10.26
N LEU A 99 -5.89 8.75 -9.59
CA LEU A 99 -6.16 9.36 -8.30
C LEU A 99 -6.48 10.85 -8.46
N ASN A 100 -7.51 11.34 -7.77
CA ASN A 100 -7.89 12.75 -7.70
C ASN A 100 -7.80 13.24 -6.24
N ILE A 101 -7.25 14.43 -6.02
CA ILE A 101 -7.37 15.10 -4.71
C ILE A 101 -8.68 15.88 -4.73
N ILE A 102 -9.63 15.45 -3.91
CA ILE A 102 -10.97 16.07 -3.84
C ILE A 102 -11.05 17.16 -2.77
N LYS A 103 -10.13 17.12 -1.80
CA LYS A 103 -10.04 18.12 -0.76
C LYS A 103 -8.58 18.34 -0.40
N GLU A 104 -8.07 19.52 -0.76
CA GLU A 104 -6.79 19.97 -0.22
C GLU A 104 -6.97 20.23 1.27
N HIS A 105 -6.44 19.31 2.06
CA HIS A 105 -6.40 19.46 3.50
C HIS A 105 -5.10 20.19 3.89
N SER A 106 -5.20 21.15 4.82
CA SER A 106 -4.02 21.70 5.49
C SER A 106 -3.30 20.60 6.27
N GLU A 107 -2.05 20.84 6.67
CA GLU A 107 -1.28 19.91 7.50
C GLU A 107 -2.05 19.50 8.78
N GLU A 108 -2.93 20.38 9.26
CA GLU A 108 -3.77 20.19 10.44
C GLU A 108 -4.68 18.98 10.36
N TYR A 109 -5.13 18.59 9.14
CA TYR A 109 -5.95 17.41 8.97
C TYR A 109 -5.25 16.16 9.49
N PHE A 110 -3.93 16.06 9.30
CA PHE A 110 -3.15 14.93 9.77
C PHE A 110 -2.64 15.11 11.21
N THR A 111 -2.84 16.24 11.89
CA THR A 111 -2.28 16.49 13.24
C THR A 111 -2.65 15.40 14.25
N ASN A 112 -3.89 14.91 14.21
CA ASN A 112 -4.38 13.87 15.12
C ASN A 112 -3.95 12.44 14.75
N LEU A 113 -3.19 12.24 13.66
CA LEU A 113 -2.59 10.94 13.36
C LEU A 113 -1.34 10.75 14.22
N ASP A 114 -1.22 9.57 14.83
CA ASP A 114 -0.12 9.20 15.71
C ASP A 114 1.26 9.55 15.08
N PRO A 115 2.10 10.33 15.77
CA PRO A 115 3.43 10.69 15.29
C PRO A 115 4.32 9.50 14.93
N ILE A 116 4.18 8.37 15.63
CA ILE A 116 4.91 7.14 15.34
C ILE A 116 4.48 6.58 13.99
N ILE A 117 3.16 6.48 13.74
CA ILE A 117 2.62 6.00 12.46
C ILE A 117 3.09 6.90 11.31
N LYS A 118 3.05 8.23 11.50
CA LYS A 118 3.57 9.17 10.49
C LYS A 118 5.04 8.92 10.17
N ARG A 119 5.86 8.75 11.21
CA ARG A 119 7.30 8.49 11.06
C ARG A 119 7.54 7.17 10.33
N GLU A 120 6.80 6.11 10.65
CA GLU A 120 6.88 4.82 9.97
C GLU A 120 6.51 4.92 8.49
N ILE A 121 5.45 5.68 8.15
CA ILE A 121 5.09 5.94 6.75
C ILE A 121 6.24 6.65 6.03
N LEU A 122 6.75 7.76 6.60
CA LEU A 122 7.84 8.52 6.00
C LEU A 122 9.11 7.67 5.80
N ASN A 123 9.51 6.90 6.81
CA ASN A 123 10.65 6.00 6.74
C ASN A 123 10.46 4.92 5.67
N SER A 124 9.26 4.33 5.59
CA SER A 124 8.93 3.30 4.61
C SER A 124 9.01 3.82 3.16
N PHE A 125 8.62 5.08 2.92
CA PHE A 125 8.83 5.75 1.64
C PHE A 125 10.31 6.02 1.35
N GLN A 126 11.12 6.43 2.33
CA GLN A 126 12.56 6.61 2.12
C GLN A 126 13.24 5.29 1.75
N ILE A 127 12.90 4.20 2.46
CA ILE A 127 13.45 2.87 2.20
C ILE A 127 13.01 2.31 0.85
N ILE A 128 11.75 2.49 0.44
CA ILE A 128 11.32 1.99 -0.87
C ILE A 128 11.97 2.78 -2.01
N LYS A 129 12.08 4.12 -1.88
CA LYS A 129 12.71 4.98 -2.88
C LYS A 129 14.20 4.68 -3.03
N SER A 130 14.91 4.35 -1.94
CA SER A 130 16.33 3.98 -2.00
C SER A 130 16.56 2.62 -2.66
N LYS A 131 15.57 1.72 -2.61
CA LYS A 131 15.62 0.40 -3.28
C LYS A 131 15.20 0.46 -4.74
N ASN A 132 14.11 1.17 -5.06
CA ASN A 132 13.63 1.38 -6.42
C ASN A 132 12.75 2.64 -6.49
N LYS A 133 13.36 3.77 -6.88
CA LYS A 133 12.65 5.04 -7.07
C LYS A 133 11.64 5.00 -8.23
N ASP A 134 11.87 4.14 -9.24
CA ASP A 134 11.06 4.05 -10.46
C ASP A 134 9.82 3.17 -10.28
N LEU A 135 9.70 2.48 -9.13
CA LEU A 135 8.55 1.61 -8.80
C LEU A 135 7.21 2.36 -8.90
N ILE A 136 7.18 3.65 -8.57
CA ILE A 136 5.98 4.50 -8.71
C ILE A 136 5.51 4.64 -10.17
N ASN A 137 6.40 4.43 -11.14
CA ASN A 137 6.11 4.54 -12.57
C ASN A 137 5.84 3.18 -13.22
N TYR A 138 5.92 2.06 -12.49
CA TYR A 138 5.54 0.75 -13.01
C TYR A 138 4.07 0.73 -13.42
N MET A 139 3.72 -0.03 -14.45
CA MET A 139 2.32 -0.25 -14.81
C MET A 139 1.64 -1.03 -13.67
N ALA A 140 0.32 -0.87 -13.55
CA ALA A 140 -0.46 -1.62 -12.56
C ALA A 140 -0.27 -3.14 -12.70
N ILE A 141 -0.11 -3.64 -13.94
CA ILE A 141 0.14 -5.07 -14.21
C ILE A 141 1.53 -5.51 -13.75
N ASP A 142 2.58 -4.73 -14.00
CA ASP A 142 3.95 -5.01 -13.54
C ASP A 142 4.01 -5.10 -12.01
N LEU A 143 3.26 -4.23 -11.32
CA LEU A 143 3.15 -4.27 -9.87
C LEU A 143 2.39 -5.50 -9.36
N VAL A 144 1.42 -6.01 -10.13
CA VAL A 144 0.74 -7.28 -9.83
C VAL A 144 1.72 -8.43 -9.99
N GLU A 145 2.44 -8.51 -11.10
CA GLU A 145 3.46 -9.53 -11.36
C GLU A 145 4.55 -9.53 -10.28
N LEU A 146 5.04 -8.35 -9.90
CA LEU A 146 5.97 -8.19 -8.79
C LEU A 146 5.36 -8.68 -7.47
N SER A 147 4.09 -8.38 -7.18
CA SER A 147 3.47 -8.88 -5.95
C SER A 147 3.28 -10.42 -5.96
N HIS A 148 3.11 -11.02 -7.14
CA HIS A 148 3.02 -12.47 -7.31
C HIS A 148 4.37 -13.17 -7.11
N SER A 149 5.50 -12.45 -7.24
CA SER A 149 6.83 -12.97 -6.95
C SER A 149 7.14 -13.14 -5.46
N TRP A 150 6.24 -12.71 -4.56
CA TRP A 150 6.38 -12.90 -3.12
C TRP A 150 5.78 -14.24 -2.66
N TYR A 151 6.50 -14.92 -1.77
CA TYR A 151 6.12 -16.24 -1.26
C TYR A 151 4.80 -16.18 -0.50
N SER A 152 4.58 -15.16 0.34
CA SER A 152 3.35 -15.04 1.13
C SER A 152 2.10 -15.06 0.26
N TRP A 153 2.10 -14.35 -0.86
CA TRP A 153 0.97 -14.39 -1.78
C TRP A 153 0.83 -15.73 -2.47
N ARG A 154 1.92 -16.30 -3.03
CA ARG A 154 1.84 -17.58 -3.74
C ARG A 154 1.30 -18.69 -2.85
N ALA A 155 1.83 -18.81 -1.64
CA ALA A 155 1.43 -19.84 -0.69
C ALA A 155 -0.05 -19.69 -0.29
N MET A 156 -0.46 -18.49 0.12
CA MET A 156 -1.81 -18.25 0.62
C MET A 156 -2.86 -18.25 -0.49
N TYR A 157 -2.52 -17.77 -1.70
CA TYR A 157 -3.41 -17.87 -2.86
C TYR A 157 -3.59 -19.32 -3.29
N LYS A 158 -2.51 -20.10 -3.37
CA LYS A 158 -2.57 -21.55 -3.68
C LYS A 158 -3.46 -22.29 -2.66
N LEU A 159 -3.31 -21.99 -1.37
CA LEU A 159 -4.14 -22.56 -0.31
C LEU A 159 -5.60 -22.11 -0.43
N ALA A 160 -5.88 -20.86 -0.80
CA ALA A 160 -7.24 -20.41 -1.10
C ALA A 160 -7.86 -21.26 -2.21
N ARG A 161 -7.12 -21.51 -3.30
CA ARG A 161 -7.58 -22.30 -4.45
C ARG A 161 -7.86 -23.76 -4.09
N SER A 162 -7.08 -24.39 -3.21
CA SER A 162 -7.36 -25.76 -2.74
C SER A 162 -8.66 -25.87 -1.94
N PHE A 163 -9.16 -24.76 -1.39
CA PHE A 163 -10.47 -24.66 -0.73
C PHE A 163 -11.57 -24.09 -1.64
N HIS A 164 -11.34 -23.99 -2.95
CA HIS A 164 -12.26 -23.35 -3.91
C HIS A 164 -12.60 -21.88 -3.57
N LYS A 165 -11.72 -21.19 -2.85
CA LYS A 165 -11.84 -19.75 -2.54
C LYS A 165 -11.01 -18.90 -3.49
N TYR A 166 -11.30 -17.61 -3.53
CA TYR A 166 -10.54 -16.62 -4.32
C TYR A 166 -9.59 -15.78 -3.48
N SER A 167 -9.63 -15.92 -2.16
CA SER A 167 -8.70 -15.25 -1.28
C SER A 167 -8.54 -15.95 0.06
N LEU A 168 -7.42 -15.66 0.72
CA LEU A 168 -7.14 -16.08 2.09
C LEU A 168 -6.29 -15.01 2.78
N LYS A 169 -6.50 -14.81 4.10
CA LYS A 169 -5.70 -13.86 4.89
C LYS A 169 -4.24 -14.31 4.86
N ILE A 170 -3.33 -13.35 4.70
CA ILE A 170 -1.89 -13.56 4.79
C ILE A 170 -1.45 -13.26 6.22
N PRO A 171 -0.82 -14.21 6.93
CA PRO A 171 -0.17 -13.93 8.22
C PRO A 171 0.95 -12.91 8.04
N ASN A 172 1.01 -11.90 8.90
CA ASN A 172 2.05 -10.86 8.84
C ASN A 172 3.45 -11.45 8.96
N GLU A 173 3.60 -12.53 9.72
CA GLU A 173 4.84 -13.27 9.92
C GLU A 173 5.42 -13.80 8.60
N MET A 174 4.57 -14.16 7.64
CA MET A 174 5.02 -14.58 6.31
C MET A 174 5.60 -13.41 5.51
N ILE A 175 4.99 -12.23 5.59
CA ILE A 175 5.48 -11.02 4.92
C ILE A 175 6.78 -10.53 5.59
N LYS A 176 6.87 -10.61 6.92
CA LYS A 176 8.04 -10.20 7.71
C LYS A 176 9.28 -11.05 7.40
N SER A 177 9.10 -12.37 7.33
CA SER A 177 10.19 -13.35 7.19
C SER A 177 10.69 -13.53 5.75
N GLU A 178 9.95 -13.09 4.74
CA GLU A 178 10.37 -13.27 3.35
C GLU A 178 11.30 -12.17 2.82
N ASN A 179 12.06 -12.53 1.80
CA ASN A 179 12.93 -11.61 1.05
C ASN A 179 12.08 -10.62 0.26
N LYS A 180 12.29 -9.33 0.55
CA LYS A 180 11.50 -8.24 -0.02
C LYS A 180 12.02 -7.87 -1.41
N GLN A 181 11.16 -7.97 -2.41
CA GLN A 181 11.48 -7.65 -3.80
C GLN A 181 10.72 -6.40 -4.26
N PHE A 182 11.46 -5.42 -4.80
CA PHE A 182 10.92 -4.13 -5.26
C PHE A 182 11.20 -3.85 -6.74
N SER A 183 11.72 -4.84 -7.48
CA SER A 183 12.02 -4.74 -8.90
C SER A 183 11.68 -6.06 -9.56
N LEU A 184 11.17 -6.02 -10.78
CA LEU A 184 11.05 -7.22 -11.60
C LEU A 184 12.46 -7.74 -11.91
N GLN A 185 12.67 -9.05 -11.78
CA GLN A 185 13.93 -9.65 -12.22
C GLN A 185 13.98 -9.55 -13.74
N SER A 186 15.05 -8.94 -14.27
CA SER A 186 15.36 -9.04 -15.70
C SER A 186 15.58 -10.52 -16.02
N ALA A 187 14.79 -11.06 -16.95
CA ALA A 187 15.03 -12.39 -17.51
C ALA A 187 16.35 -12.44 -18.28
#